data_AF-A0A0C3H9B1-F1
#
_entry.id   AF-A0A0C3H9B1-F1
#
_cell.length_a   1.000
_cell.length_b   1.000
_cell.length_c   1.000
_cell.angle_alpha   90.00
_cell.angle_beta   90.00
_cell.angle_gamma   90.00
#
_symmetry.space_group_name_H-M   'P 1'
#
loop_
_entity.id
_entity.type
_entity.pdbx_description
1 polymer ?
#
loop_
_entity_poly.entity_id
_entity_poly.type
_entity_poly.pdbx_seq_one_letter_code
_entity_poly.pdbx_strand_id
1 'polypeptide(L)'
;MLCSGRSHSGAILLAASGYGSQSMGIIDWEFSGLGRGPNGDMSQFLAVLHLLLMATSPRSQRHRVLDSFIQGVCLAYHQHSSKWLGRLYLRVPSQGNAAQPDPETRSESLQIFRSALILHGREMINNAVEQEWHDSPHKERSVLIQEMVHKGAWYLKMAGNDIEGMLDAANVEELLKEDNRVMLGLFGIDH
;
A
#
# COMPACT_ATOMS: atom_id res chain seq x y z
N MET A 1 -17.00 2.56 7.30
CA MET A 1 -16.72 3.83 6.59
C MET A 1 -17.04 3.64 5.11
N LEU A 2 -17.51 4.68 4.40
CA LEU A 2 -17.78 4.59 2.96
C LEU A 2 -16.44 4.51 2.21
N CYS A 3 -16.34 3.63 1.23
CA CYS A 3 -15.15 3.42 0.41
C CYS A 3 -15.56 3.44 -1.06
N SER A 4 -14.63 3.80 -1.94
CA SER A 4 -14.84 3.87 -3.39
C SER A 4 -15.09 2.50 -4.01
N GLY A 5 -14.53 1.43 -3.42
CA GLY A 5 -14.76 0.05 -3.85
C GLY A 5 -13.93 -0.39 -5.07
N ARG A 6 -13.42 0.56 -5.86
CA ARG A 6 -12.47 0.29 -6.98
C ARG A 6 -11.52 1.48 -7.26
N SER A 7 -10.51 1.67 -6.42
CA SER A 7 -9.50 2.73 -6.61
C SER A 7 -8.26 2.23 -7.39
N HIS A 8 -8.40 1.96 -8.68
CA HIS A 8 -7.25 1.71 -9.57
C HIS A 8 -6.80 2.99 -10.28
N SER A 9 -5.63 2.99 -10.93
CA SER A 9 -5.08 4.19 -11.61
C SER A 9 -6.05 4.83 -12.61
N GLY A 10 -6.89 4.04 -13.28
CA GLY A 10 -7.94 4.56 -14.19
C GLY A 10 -9.06 5.37 -13.52
N ALA A 11 -9.13 5.35 -12.18
CA ALA A 11 -10.10 6.12 -11.40
C ALA A 11 -9.52 7.45 -10.90
N ILE A 12 -8.30 7.82 -11.31
CA ILE A 12 -7.65 9.08 -10.95
C ILE A 12 -7.32 9.89 -12.20
N LEU A 13 -7.86 11.10 -12.27
CA LEU A 13 -7.54 12.08 -13.28
C LEU A 13 -6.47 13.02 -12.76
N LEU A 14 -5.39 13.18 -13.52
CA LEU A 14 -4.36 14.19 -13.29
C LEU A 14 -4.49 15.26 -14.37
N ALA A 15 -4.65 16.51 -13.96
CA ALA A 15 -4.55 17.65 -14.85
C ALA A 15 -3.32 18.48 -14.48
N ALA A 16 -2.47 18.75 -15.47
CA ALA A 16 -1.40 19.73 -15.35
C ALA A 16 -1.80 20.95 -16.17
N SER A 17 -2.01 22.08 -15.53
CA SER A 17 -2.13 23.35 -16.24
C SER A 17 -0.73 23.88 -16.55
N GLY A 18 -0.57 24.53 -17.71
CA GLY A 18 0.72 25.10 -18.15
C GLY A 18 1.31 26.17 -17.23
N TYR A 19 0.62 26.54 -16.15
CA TYR A 19 1.06 27.52 -15.14
C TYR A 19 1.61 26.86 -13.86
N GLY A 20 1.88 25.55 -13.88
CA GLY A 20 2.43 24.82 -12.73
C GLY A 20 1.39 24.45 -11.68
N SER A 21 0.09 24.70 -11.91
CA SER A 21 -0.96 24.13 -11.07
C SER A 21 -1.28 22.71 -11.54
N GLN A 22 -1.21 21.76 -10.62
CA GLN A 22 -1.61 20.38 -10.82
C GLN A 22 -2.88 20.13 -10.01
N SER A 23 -3.88 19.51 -10.63
CA SER A 23 -5.08 19.07 -9.92
C SER A 23 -5.27 17.56 -10.10
N MET A 24 -5.81 16.95 -9.05
CA MET A 24 -6.12 15.53 -9.02
C MET A 24 -7.60 15.38 -8.72
N GLY A 25 -8.30 14.56 -9.50
CA GLY A 25 -9.69 14.18 -9.27
C GLY A 25 -9.81 12.67 -9.14
N ILE A 26 -10.60 12.21 -8.16
CA ILE A 26 -11.03 10.81 -8.08
C ILE A 26 -12.37 10.72 -8.79
N ILE A 27 -12.49 9.76 -9.70
CA ILE A 27 -13.70 9.48 -10.48
C ILE A 27 -14.14 8.04 -10.23
N ASP A 28 -15.24 7.62 -10.87
CA ASP A 28 -15.69 6.22 -10.90
C ASP A 28 -16.04 5.62 -9.52
N TRP A 29 -16.68 6.44 -8.67
CA TRP A 29 -17.21 6.05 -7.35
C TRP A 29 -18.44 5.12 -7.38
N GLU A 30 -18.79 4.54 -8.52
CA GLU A 30 -20.02 3.73 -8.68
C GLU A 30 -19.97 2.39 -7.92
N PHE A 31 -18.77 1.94 -7.56
CA PHE A 31 -18.56 0.78 -6.70
C PHE A 31 -18.56 1.12 -5.20
N SER A 32 -18.95 2.36 -4.86
CA SER A 32 -18.89 2.81 -3.47
C SER A 32 -19.90 2.11 -2.58
N GLY A 33 -19.46 1.79 -1.37
CA GLY A 33 -20.28 1.06 -0.42
C GLY A 33 -19.67 1.04 0.98
N LEU A 34 -20.45 0.50 1.93
CA LEU A 34 -19.92 0.12 3.23
C LEU A 34 -18.93 -1.03 3.03
N GLY A 35 -17.67 -0.80 3.36
CA GLY A 35 -16.62 -1.77 3.09
C GLY A 35 -15.34 -1.50 3.86
N ARG A 36 -14.22 -1.87 3.25
CA ARG A 36 -12.88 -1.97 3.86
C ARG A 36 -12.24 -0.62 4.23
N GLY A 37 -12.99 0.47 4.07
CA GLY A 37 -12.61 1.81 4.49
C GLY A 37 -11.54 2.46 3.61
N PRO A 38 -11.12 3.69 3.96
CA PRO A 38 -10.20 4.47 3.15
C PRO A 38 -8.79 3.86 3.10
N ASN A 39 -8.37 3.14 4.14
CA ASN A 39 -7.12 2.37 4.10
C ASN A 39 -7.19 1.24 3.07
N GLY A 40 -8.37 0.64 2.89
CA GLY A 40 -8.60 -0.34 1.85
C GLY A 40 -8.47 0.28 0.46
N ASP A 41 -9.14 1.40 0.20
CA ASP A 41 -9.06 2.11 -1.08
C ASP A 41 -7.61 2.54 -1.39
N MET A 42 -6.90 3.09 -0.40
CA MET A 42 -5.49 3.48 -0.53
C MET A 42 -4.59 2.28 -0.81
N SER A 43 -4.82 1.14 -0.14
CA SER A 43 -4.01 -0.06 -0.36
C SER A 43 -4.14 -0.60 -1.78
N GLN A 44 -5.33 -0.54 -2.38
CA GLN A 44 -5.56 -0.94 -3.77
C GLN A 44 -4.93 0.05 -4.75
N PHE A 45 -5.08 1.35 -4.49
CA PHE A 45 -4.45 2.39 -5.32
C PHE A 45 -2.93 2.26 -5.32
N LEU A 46 -2.34 2.11 -4.13
CA LEU A 46 -0.90 1.94 -3.96
C LEU A 46 -0.40 0.64 -4.58
N ALA A 47 -1.20 -0.42 -4.64
CA ALA A 47 -0.80 -1.68 -5.30
C ALA A 47 -0.49 -1.43 -6.78
N VAL A 48 -1.33 -0.67 -7.48
CA VAL A 48 -1.10 -0.33 -8.89
C VAL A 48 0.16 0.52 -9.06
N LEU A 49 0.37 1.52 -8.19
CA LEU A 49 1.60 2.33 -8.22
C LEU A 49 2.86 1.52 -7.92
N HIS A 50 2.77 0.58 -6.98
CA HIS A 50 3.87 -0.31 -6.64
C HIS A 50 4.24 -1.21 -7.83
N LEU A 51 3.25 -1.78 -8.52
CA LEU A 51 3.50 -2.52 -9.75
C LEU A 51 4.12 -1.64 -10.85
N LEU A 52 3.67 -0.40 -11.02
CA LEU A 52 4.30 0.53 -11.96
C LEU A 52 5.75 0.82 -11.59
N LEU A 53 6.05 0.94 -10.30
CA LEU A 53 7.41 1.16 -9.81
C LEU A 53 8.31 -0.04 -10.11
N MET A 54 7.82 -1.26 -9.89
CA MET A 54 8.50 -2.52 -10.23
C MET A 54 8.71 -2.67 -11.74
N ALA A 55 7.72 -2.29 -12.54
CA ALA A 55 7.80 -2.32 -14.00
C ALA A 55 8.72 -1.23 -14.58
N THR A 56 9.21 -0.30 -13.76
CA THR A 56 10.03 0.81 -14.24
C THR A 56 11.50 0.60 -13.86
N SER A 57 12.42 0.78 -14.82
CA SER A 57 13.87 0.69 -14.56
C SER A 57 14.30 1.55 -13.35
N PRO A 58 15.00 0.98 -12.34
CA PRO A 58 15.38 1.70 -11.11
C PRO A 58 16.23 2.95 -11.33
N ARG A 59 16.96 3.02 -12.45
CA ARG A 59 17.83 4.17 -12.78
C ARG A 59 17.09 5.30 -13.52
N SER A 60 15.87 5.04 -13.98
CA SER A 60 15.11 6.00 -14.78
C SER A 60 14.60 7.17 -13.93
N GLN A 61 14.37 8.31 -14.58
CA GLN A 61 13.71 9.45 -13.93
C GLN A 61 12.28 9.10 -13.52
N ARG A 62 11.58 8.30 -14.32
CA ARG A 62 10.22 7.84 -14.03
C ARG A 62 10.14 7.05 -12.72
N HIS A 63 11.09 6.16 -12.47
CA HIS A 63 11.15 5.41 -11.21
C HIS A 63 11.30 6.35 -10.01
N ARG A 64 12.21 7.32 -10.07
CA ARG A 64 12.38 8.32 -9.00
C ARG A 64 11.13 9.17 -8.77
N VAL A 65 10.45 9.56 -9.84
CA VAL A 65 9.20 10.34 -9.75
C VAL A 65 8.07 9.50 -9.15
N LEU A 66 7.92 8.25 -9.57
CA LEU A 66 6.92 7.32 -9.01
C LEU A 66 7.18 7.04 -7.53
N ASP A 67 8.42 6.75 -7.15
CA ASP A 67 8.79 6.52 -5.76
C ASP A 67 8.50 7.77 -4.91
N SER A 68 8.96 8.95 -5.34
CA SER A 68 8.68 10.21 -4.66
C SER A 68 7.18 10.50 -4.54
N PHE A 69 6.40 10.18 -5.58
CA PHE A 69 4.96 10.35 -5.59
C PHE A 69 4.28 9.40 -4.59
N ILE A 70 4.67 8.12 -4.56
CA ILE A 70 4.16 7.13 -3.59
C ILE A 70 4.47 7.60 -2.16
N GLN A 71 5.71 8.00 -1.87
CA GLN A 71 6.09 8.51 -0.54
C GLN A 71 5.29 9.76 -0.17
N GLY A 72 5.13 10.69 -1.10
CA GLY A 72 4.34 11.91 -0.90
C GLY A 72 2.86 11.62 -0.62
N VAL A 73 2.26 10.69 -1.36
CA VAL A 73 0.88 10.24 -1.13
C VAL A 73 0.73 9.59 0.24
N CYS A 74 1.62 8.66 0.60
CA CYS A 74 1.60 8.00 1.91
C CYS A 74 1.74 9.01 3.05
N LEU A 75 2.70 9.96 2.93
CA LEU A 75 2.92 11.00 3.92
C LEU A 75 1.70 11.92 4.07
N ALA A 76 1.16 12.43 2.97
CA ALA A 76 -0.01 13.30 2.99
C ALA A 76 -1.22 12.55 3.57
N TYR A 77 -1.46 11.32 3.13
CA TYR A 77 -2.55 10.49 3.65
C TYR A 77 -2.42 10.31 5.16
N HIS A 78 -1.24 9.90 5.66
CA HIS A 78 -0.99 9.71 7.07
C HIS A 78 -1.18 11.01 7.88
N GLN A 79 -0.67 12.15 7.40
CA GLN A 79 -0.83 13.44 8.07
C GLN A 79 -2.32 13.84 8.20
N HIS A 80 -3.12 13.57 7.17
CA HIS A 80 -4.55 13.88 7.17
C HIS A 80 -5.40 12.86 7.95
N SER A 81 -5.03 11.58 7.92
CA SER A 81 -5.80 10.49 8.49
C SER A 81 -5.44 10.15 9.94
N SER A 82 -4.22 10.47 10.39
CA SER A 82 -3.72 10.18 11.76
C SER A 82 -4.57 10.80 12.88
N LYS A 83 -5.27 11.91 12.61
CA LYS A 83 -6.22 12.52 13.55
C LYS A 83 -7.46 11.65 13.81
N TRP A 84 -7.78 10.75 12.88
CA TRP A 84 -9.00 9.95 12.89
C TRP A 84 -8.74 8.45 13.03
N LEU A 85 -7.59 7.97 12.56
CA LEU A 85 -7.26 6.53 12.50
C LEU A 85 -6.26 6.07 13.57
N GLY A 86 -5.71 7.01 14.37
CA GLY A 86 -4.66 6.71 15.33
C GLY A 86 -3.31 6.38 14.67
N ARG A 87 -2.29 6.10 15.50
CA ARG A 87 -0.97 5.64 15.03
C ARG A 87 -0.85 4.14 15.26
N LEU A 88 -0.40 3.42 14.23
CA LEU A 88 -0.04 2.01 14.36
C LEU A 88 1.45 1.89 14.69
N TYR A 89 1.78 1.04 15.66
CA TYR A 89 3.16 0.72 16.02
C TYR A 89 3.38 -0.78 15.87
N LEU A 90 4.22 -1.18 14.91
CA LEU A 90 4.74 -2.53 14.83
C LEU A 90 6.07 -2.56 15.59
N ARG A 91 6.15 -3.37 16.64
CA ARG A 91 7.39 -3.62 17.36
C ARG A 91 7.64 -5.12 17.41
N VAL A 92 8.87 -5.51 17.11
CA VAL A 92 9.38 -6.82 17.53
C VAL A 92 9.29 -6.85 19.06
N PRO A 93 8.79 -7.92 19.70
CA PRO A 93 8.68 -8.00 21.15
C PRO A 93 10.07 -8.02 21.81
N SER A 94 10.68 -6.85 21.97
CA SER A 94 11.85 -6.63 22.78
C SER A 94 11.41 -5.90 24.04
N GLN A 95 11.68 -6.50 25.19
CA GLN A 95 11.27 -6.03 26.52
C GLN A 95 11.47 -4.51 26.69
N GLY A 96 10.41 -3.77 27.05
CA GLY A 96 10.56 -2.41 27.58
C GLY A 96 9.44 -1.41 27.30
N ASN A 97 8.62 -1.17 28.32
CA ASN A 97 8.13 0.13 28.82
C ASN A 97 7.87 1.28 27.81
N ALA A 98 6.91 1.12 26.90
CA ALA A 98 6.23 2.27 26.30
C ALA A 98 4.73 2.19 26.56
N ALA A 99 4.11 3.35 26.81
CA ALA A 99 2.67 3.48 27.00
C ALA A 99 1.95 2.80 25.83
N GLN A 100 1.31 1.66 26.13
CA GLN A 100 0.57 0.93 25.12
C GLN A 100 -0.76 1.65 24.88
N PRO A 101 -1.20 1.78 23.62
CA PRO A 101 -2.57 2.18 23.33
C PRO A 101 -3.54 1.17 23.98
N ASP A 102 -4.77 1.62 24.24
CA ASP A 102 -5.85 0.78 24.75
C ASP A 102 -5.94 -0.53 23.91
N PRO A 103 -5.95 -1.72 24.54
CA PRO A 103 -6.04 -3.00 23.84
C PRO A 103 -7.14 -3.08 22.77
N GLU A 104 -8.29 -2.41 22.96
CA GLU A 104 -9.37 -2.38 21.96
C GLU A 104 -8.98 -1.60 20.70
N THR A 105 -8.42 -0.41 20.86
CA THR A 105 -7.96 0.44 19.74
C THR A 105 -6.77 -0.20 19.01
N ARG A 106 -5.87 -0.86 19.76
CA ARG A 106 -4.76 -1.62 19.19
C ARG A 106 -5.26 -2.76 18.29
N SER A 107 -6.31 -3.46 18.72
CA SER A 107 -6.93 -4.55 17.95
C SER A 107 -7.51 -4.05 16.62
N GLU A 108 -8.24 -2.93 16.63
CA GLU A 108 -8.85 -2.39 15.39
C GLU A 108 -7.81 -1.90 14.38
N SER A 109 -6.80 -1.12 14.82
CA SER A 109 -5.75 -0.64 13.90
C SER A 109 -4.96 -1.79 13.28
N LEU A 110 -4.71 -2.86 14.04
CA LEU A 110 -4.06 -4.08 13.53
C LEU A 110 -4.94 -4.83 12.53
N GLN A 111 -6.25 -4.92 12.76
CA GLN A 111 -7.19 -5.50 11.79
C GLN A 111 -7.22 -4.71 10.49
N ILE A 112 -7.23 -3.39 10.58
CA ILE A 112 -7.22 -2.52 9.41
C ILE A 112 -5.91 -2.67 8.62
N PHE A 113 -4.77 -2.71 9.31
CA PHE A 113 -3.48 -2.94 8.67
C PHE A 113 -3.40 -4.30 8.00
N ARG A 114 -3.84 -5.35 8.69
CA ARG A 114 -3.93 -6.70 8.12
C ARG A 114 -4.80 -6.73 6.87
N SER A 115 -5.97 -6.11 6.93
CA SER A 115 -6.89 -6.00 5.79
C SER A 115 -6.24 -5.28 4.60
N ALA A 116 -5.48 -4.22 4.87
CA ALA A 116 -4.76 -3.44 3.87
C ALA A 116 -3.63 -4.27 3.21
N LEU A 117 -2.88 -5.07 3.98
CA LEU A 117 -1.89 -6.01 3.42
C LEU A 117 -2.54 -7.04 2.48
N ILE A 118 -3.69 -7.61 2.90
CA ILE A 118 -4.43 -8.58 2.09
C ILE A 118 -4.91 -7.95 0.78
N LEU A 119 -5.50 -6.75 0.88
CA LEU A 119 -5.98 -6.02 -0.29
C LEU A 119 -4.85 -5.66 -1.23
N HIS A 120 -3.75 -5.13 -0.72
CA HIS A 120 -2.59 -4.76 -1.51
C HIS A 120 -2.04 -5.98 -2.25
N GLY A 121 -1.80 -7.10 -1.54
CA GLY A 121 -1.31 -8.34 -2.14
C GLY A 121 -2.24 -8.91 -3.20
N ARG A 122 -3.56 -8.95 -2.93
CA ARG A 122 -4.57 -9.40 -3.91
C ARG A 122 -4.56 -8.51 -5.16
N GLU A 123 -4.57 -7.20 -4.96
CA GLU A 123 -4.63 -6.24 -6.05
C GLU A 123 -3.34 -6.27 -6.89
N MET A 124 -2.19 -6.49 -6.27
CA MET A 124 -0.92 -6.73 -6.98
C MET A 124 -1.01 -7.97 -7.87
N ILE A 125 -1.50 -9.10 -7.35
CA ILE A 125 -1.62 -10.35 -8.14
C ILE A 125 -2.58 -10.17 -9.32
N ASN A 126 -3.76 -9.59 -9.09
CA ASN A 126 -4.76 -9.39 -10.14
C ASN A 126 -4.18 -8.50 -11.26
N ASN A 127 -3.65 -7.33 -10.91
CA ASN A 127 -3.16 -6.38 -11.89
C ASN A 127 -1.89 -6.86 -12.58
N ALA A 128 -1.04 -7.65 -11.93
CA ALA A 128 0.14 -8.25 -12.57
C ALA A 128 -0.24 -9.05 -13.81
N VAL A 129 -1.35 -9.80 -13.75
CA VAL A 129 -1.83 -10.65 -14.85
C VAL A 129 -2.72 -9.88 -15.83
N GLU A 130 -3.58 -9.01 -15.32
CA GLU A 130 -4.61 -8.30 -16.11
C GLU A 130 -4.04 -7.13 -16.93
N GLN A 131 -2.96 -6.49 -16.48
CA GLN A 131 -2.40 -5.33 -17.15
C GLN A 131 -1.31 -5.67 -18.18
N GLU A 132 -1.14 -4.77 -19.14
CA GLU A 132 -0.03 -4.79 -20.08
C GLU A 132 1.13 -3.91 -19.57
N TRP A 133 2.32 -4.50 -19.44
CA TRP A 133 3.51 -3.86 -18.86
C TRP A 133 4.54 -3.53 -19.94
N HIS A 134 4.18 -2.60 -20.83
CA HIS A 134 4.97 -2.25 -22.03
C HIS A 134 6.33 -1.61 -21.72
N ASP A 135 6.48 -0.96 -20.58
CA ASP A 135 7.69 -0.21 -20.17
C ASP A 135 8.68 -1.04 -19.32
N SER A 136 8.48 -2.36 -19.26
CA SER A 136 9.28 -3.26 -18.41
C SER A 136 10.77 -3.27 -18.79
N PRO A 137 11.69 -3.19 -17.81
CA PRO A 137 13.12 -3.42 -18.05
C PRO A 137 13.44 -4.90 -18.33
N HIS A 138 12.49 -5.82 -18.08
CA HIS A 138 12.68 -7.24 -18.29
C HIS A 138 12.51 -7.57 -19.78
N LYS A 139 13.44 -8.37 -20.32
CA LYS A 139 13.37 -8.86 -21.70
C LYS A 139 12.16 -9.76 -21.94
N GLU A 140 11.69 -10.44 -20.88
CA GLU A 140 10.54 -11.34 -20.92
C GLU A 140 9.45 -10.85 -19.96
N ARG A 141 8.24 -10.64 -20.50
CA ARG A 141 7.05 -10.22 -19.72
C ARG A 141 6.73 -11.21 -18.59
N SER A 142 6.91 -12.51 -18.83
CA SER A 142 6.67 -13.58 -17.85
C SER A 142 7.48 -13.39 -16.57
N VAL A 143 8.74 -12.94 -16.67
CA VAL A 143 9.62 -12.72 -15.52
C VAL A 143 9.07 -11.59 -14.64
N LEU A 144 8.69 -10.45 -15.23
CA LEU A 144 8.12 -9.34 -14.48
C LEU A 144 6.80 -9.75 -13.79
N ILE A 145 5.90 -10.43 -14.51
CA ILE A 145 4.64 -10.90 -13.94
C ILE A 145 4.90 -11.84 -12.76
N GLN A 146 5.85 -12.76 -12.90
CA GLN A 146 6.22 -13.68 -11.82
C GLN A 146 6.74 -12.94 -10.59
N GLU A 147 7.60 -11.93 -10.76
CA GLU A 147 8.10 -11.09 -9.67
C GLU A 147 6.97 -10.30 -8.98
N MET A 148 6.06 -9.71 -9.75
CA MET A 148 4.89 -8.98 -9.24
C MET A 148 3.94 -9.89 -8.46
N VAL A 149 3.63 -11.07 -8.99
CA VAL A 149 2.81 -12.08 -8.31
C VAL A 149 3.49 -12.56 -7.03
N HIS A 150 4.80 -12.77 -7.07
CA HIS A 150 5.57 -13.18 -5.88
C HIS A 150 5.53 -12.09 -4.80
N LYS A 151 5.69 -10.82 -5.17
CA LYS A 151 5.59 -9.69 -4.23
C LYS A 151 4.18 -9.57 -3.65
N GLY A 152 3.14 -9.73 -4.47
CA GLY A 152 1.75 -9.78 -4.00
C GLY A 152 1.49 -10.92 -3.01
N ALA A 153 2.01 -12.12 -3.31
CA ALA A 153 1.93 -13.28 -2.41
C ALA A 153 2.71 -13.06 -1.11
N TRP A 154 3.84 -12.36 -1.15
CA TRP A 154 4.59 -11.97 0.04
C TRP A 154 3.73 -11.11 0.99
N TYR A 155 2.99 -10.13 0.49
CA TYR A 155 2.06 -9.34 1.33
C TYR A 155 0.95 -10.19 1.96
N LEU A 156 0.38 -11.14 1.21
CA LEU A 156 -0.61 -12.08 1.76
C LEU A 156 -0.01 -12.94 2.88
N LYS A 157 1.25 -13.37 2.73
CA LYS A 157 1.96 -14.14 3.76
C LYS A 157 2.21 -13.28 5.00
N MET A 158 2.65 -12.04 4.84
CA MET A 158 2.88 -11.12 5.97
C MET A 158 1.59 -10.78 6.72
N ALA A 159 0.44 -10.79 6.05
CA ALA A 159 -0.86 -10.59 6.70
C ALA A 159 -1.25 -11.76 7.65
N GLY A 160 -0.62 -12.93 7.53
CA GLY A 160 -0.92 -14.10 8.36
C GLY A 160 -2.35 -14.63 8.23
N ASN A 161 -2.65 -15.73 8.92
CA ASN A 161 -4.01 -16.29 8.98
C ASN A 161 -4.93 -15.46 9.90
N ASP A 162 -4.34 -14.78 10.89
CA ASP A 162 -4.98 -13.89 11.86
C ASP A 162 -3.98 -12.80 12.30
N ILE A 163 -4.36 -11.99 13.29
CA ILE A 163 -3.51 -10.92 13.84
C ILE A 163 -2.27 -11.50 14.53
N GLU A 164 -2.40 -12.63 15.23
CA GLU A 164 -1.28 -13.25 15.94
C GLU A 164 -0.22 -13.73 14.96
N GLY A 165 -0.64 -14.38 13.87
CA GLY A 165 0.24 -14.77 12.78
C GLY A 165 0.90 -13.58 12.09
N MET A 166 0.18 -12.46 11.88
CA MET A 166 0.78 -11.23 11.36
C MET A 166 1.85 -10.66 12.31
N LEU A 167 1.64 -10.78 13.62
CA LEU A 167 2.55 -10.30 14.67
C LEU A 167 3.64 -11.28 15.07
N ASP A 168 3.72 -12.45 14.42
CA ASP A 168 4.83 -13.38 14.60
C ASP A 168 6.17 -12.67 14.37
N ALA A 169 7.17 -12.95 15.21
CA ALA A 169 8.42 -12.21 15.21
C ALA A 169 9.14 -12.27 13.84
N ALA A 170 9.08 -13.41 13.14
CA ALA A 170 9.69 -13.54 11.82
C ALA A 170 8.92 -12.74 10.76
N ASN A 171 7.59 -12.72 10.83
CA ASN A 171 6.76 -11.91 9.92
C ASN A 171 6.95 -10.42 10.17
N VAL A 172 7.00 -9.98 11.43
CA VAL A 172 7.28 -8.58 11.76
C VAL A 172 8.67 -8.21 11.26
N GLU A 173 9.71 -9.00 11.55
CA GLU A 173 11.06 -8.70 11.07
C GLU A 173 11.14 -8.57 9.54
N GLU A 174 10.45 -9.45 8.82
CA GLU A 174 10.41 -9.43 7.37
C GLU A 174 9.62 -8.24 6.82
N LEU A 175 8.47 -7.93 7.42
CA LEU A 175 7.65 -6.79 7.04
C LEU A 175 8.40 -5.46 7.22
N LEU A 176 9.25 -5.37 8.24
CA LEU A 176 10.10 -4.21 8.49
C LEU A 176 11.19 -4.01 7.41
N LYS A 177 11.49 -5.06 6.63
CA LYS A 177 12.37 -5.01 5.45
C LYS A 177 11.61 -4.71 4.15
N GLU A 178 10.33 -4.34 4.21
CA GLU A 178 9.52 -4.01 3.02
C GLU A 178 10.23 -3.02 2.09
N ASP A 179 10.58 -3.48 0.88
CA ASP A 179 11.10 -2.61 -0.18
C ASP A 179 10.15 -1.43 -0.44
N ASN A 180 10.71 -0.23 -0.60
CA ASN A 180 9.98 1.03 -0.82
C ASN A 180 8.97 1.41 0.28
N ARG A 181 8.81 0.58 1.32
CA ARG A 181 7.99 0.82 2.53
C ARG A 181 6.58 1.33 2.20
N VAL A 182 5.96 0.82 1.15
CA VAL A 182 4.68 1.34 0.64
C VAL A 182 3.58 1.20 1.70
N MET A 183 3.42 0.00 2.26
CA MET A 183 2.39 -0.26 3.26
C MET A 183 2.79 0.25 4.64
N LEU A 184 4.06 0.18 5.02
CA LEU A 184 4.54 0.80 6.26
C LEU A 184 4.36 2.33 6.23
N GLY A 185 4.65 2.96 5.10
CA GLY A 185 4.50 4.40 4.89
C GLY A 185 3.05 4.85 4.93
N LEU A 186 2.11 4.08 4.36
CA LEU A 186 0.66 4.37 4.45
C LEU A 186 0.18 4.49 5.90
N PHE A 187 0.76 3.71 6.80
CA PHE A 187 0.40 3.68 8.22
C PHE A 187 1.33 4.52 9.12
N GLY A 188 2.35 5.18 8.56
CA GLY A 188 3.32 5.97 9.31
C GLY A 188 4.12 5.16 10.33
N ILE A 189 4.44 3.91 9.98
CA ILE A 189 5.18 3.00 10.85
C ILE A 189 6.67 3.28 10.67
N ASP A 190 7.23 4.05 11.61
CA ASP A 190 8.65 4.31 11.70
C ASP A 190 9.38 3.30 12.59
N HIS A 191 10.68 3.17 12.35
CA HIS A 191 11.63 2.42 13.18
C HIS A 191 12.26 3.30 14.25
#